data_AF-A0A3N5GRI9-F1
#
_entry.id   AF-A0A3N5GRI9-F1
#
_cell.length_a   1.000
_cell.length_b   1.000
_cell.length_c   1.000
_cell.angle_alpha   90.00
_cell.angle_beta   90.00
_cell.angle_gamma   90.00
#
_symmetry.space_group_name_H-M   'P 1'
#
loop_
_entity.id
_entity.type
_entity.pdbx_description
1 polymer ?
#
loop_
_entity_poly.entity_id
_entity_poly.type
_entity_poly.pdbx_seq_one_letter_code
_entity_poly.pdbx_strand_id
1 'polypeptide(L)'
;MLTEPQIQRYARQLLLRDLGEKGQESLGAVRVHLALGGSLAGAAAAYLRAGGTEVERASTSPGPWASTPPLVGSPPARRLDVLAAPAAPGRSGVVVGAAAGAHVLWSIAEEGCHACLDLARRDLAPPEVRGPAGIQLGTLLAFLVQRRALGLGSPLEGIQMSREGVLSTVSAPDCIHRPPAVPGSVLAALLHHLAAALPDEGCAVLVGREDGVRLVPMENAQAAHHARDPEAFPRTARTAFSLDPRAWLTVLREADQAGERVLAIAHSHPEGPPGFSDEDRRWAAPDGQPLLPGVAHLVVAFEGGRPRSARWAVWAEGDFRESDCPLPAEHE
;
A
#
# COMPACT_ATOMS: atom_id res chain seq x y z
N MET A 1 -0.07 5.70 32.56
CA MET A 1 1.41 5.60 32.62
C MET A 1 1.81 4.22 33.07
N LEU A 2 2.83 3.65 32.43
CA LEU A 2 3.39 2.34 32.80
C LEU A 2 4.21 2.44 34.09
N THR A 3 4.16 1.41 34.94
CA THR A 3 4.94 1.33 36.19
C THR A 3 6.37 0.85 35.92
N GLU A 4 7.32 1.19 36.80
CA GLU A 4 8.72 0.76 36.71
C GLU A 4 8.89 -0.77 36.60
N PRO A 5 8.17 -1.63 37.36
CA PRO A 5 8.22 -3.08 37.17
C PRO A 5 7.66 -3.55 35.82
N GLN A 6 6.65 -2.86 35.25
CA GLN A 6 6.18 -3.14 33.89
C GLN A 6 7.29 -2.80 32.89
N ILE A 7 7.89 -1.61 32.99
CA ILE A 7 8.99 -1.19 32.11
C ILE A 7 10.17 -2.18 32.19
N GLN A 8 10.62 -2.54 33.40
CA GLN A 8 11.76 -3.46 33.62
C GLN A 8 11.48 -4.90 33.18
N ARG A 9 10.25 -5.38 33.28
CA ARG A 9 9.85 -6.71 32.80
C ARG A 9 10.06 -6.86 31.29
N TYR A 10 9.83 -5.80 30.53
CA TYR A 10 9.81 -5.81 29.06
C TYR A 10 11.06 -5.16 28.43
N ALA A 11 11.83 -4.40 29.20
CA ALA A 11 13.13 -3.83 28.81
C ALA A 11 14.23 -4.89 28.52
N ARG A 12 13.99 -6.18 28.79
CA ARG A 12 14.99 -7.24 28.60
C ARG A 12 15.27 -7.63 27.15
N GLN A 13 14.45 -7.20 26.18
CA GLN A 13 14.64 -7.54 24.77
C GLN A 13 14.91 -6.35 23.86
N LEU A 14 14.55 -5.12 24.24
CA LEU A 14 14.67 -3.94 23.38
C LEU A 14 14.84 -2.67 24.24
N LEU A 15 16.05 -2.43 24.77
CA LEU A 15 16.45 -1.10 25.24
C LEU A 15 16.99 -0.29 24.06
N LEU A 16 16.14 -0.05 23.05
CA LEU A 16 16.30 1.13 22.21
C LEU A 16 15.58 2.26 22.95
N ARG A 17 16.33 3.30 23.31
CA ARG A 17 15.80 4.56 23.89
C ARG A 17 14.58 5.09 23.11
N ASP A 18 14.46 4.72 21.83
CA ASP A 18 13.46 5.17 20.86
C ASP A 18 12.08 4.53 21.02
N LEU A 19 11.95 3.38 21.70
CA LEU A 19 10.63 2.77 21.89
C LEU A 19 9.83 3.45 23.01
N GLY A 20 10.51 3.93 24.06
CA GLY A 20 9.88 4.69 25.16
C GLY A 20 8.61 4.07 25.73
N GLU A 21 7.79 4.89 26.40
CA GLU A 21 6.48 4.49 26.91
C GLU A 21 5.48 4.23 25.76
N LYS A 22 5.47 5.10 24.74
CA LYS A 22 4.54 5.03 23.60
C LYS A 22 4.66 3.76 22.77
N GLY A 23 5.88 3.26 22.56
CA GLY A 23 6.12 2.01 21.85
C GLY A 23 5.61 0.81 22.65
N GLN A 24 5.82 0.81 23.97
CA GLN A 24 5.28 -0.23 24.85
C GLN A 24 3.74 -0.21 24.91
N GLU A 25 3.13 0.98 24.95
CA GLU A 25 1.68 1.13 24.81
C GLU A 25 1.19 0.60 23.45
N SER A 26 1.91 0.88 22.36
CA SER A 26 1.58 0.40 21.02
C SER A 26 1.64 -1.13 20.91
N LEU A 27 2.63 -1.77 21.55
CA LEU A 27 2.76 -3.23 21.63
C LEU A 27 1.66 -3.85 22.50
N GLY A 28 1.30 -3.21 23.62
CA GLY A 28 0.22 -3.65 24.50
C GLY A 28 -1.18 -3.46 23.92
N ALA A 29 -1.34 -2.53 22.96
CA ALA A 29 -2.59 -2.28 22.25
C ALA A 29 -2.91 -3.31 21.15
N VAL A 30 -2.05 -4.31 20.94
CA VAL A 30 -2.19 -5.33 19.90
C VAL A 30 -2.40 -6.72 20.52
N ARG A 31 -3.37 -7.45 19.97
CA ARG A 31 -3.52 -8.89 20.18
C ARG A 31 -3.08 -9.65 18.94
N VAL A 32 -2.22 -10.65 19.11
CA VAL A 32 -1.74 -11.49 18.03
C VAL A 32 -2.50 -12.81 18.05
N HIS A 33 -3.13 -13.15 16.92
CA HIS A 33 -3.70 -14.47 16.70
C HIS A 33 -2.70 -15.33 15.91
N LEU A 34 -2.09 -16.29 16.59
CA LEU A 34 -1.03 -17.14 16.04
C LEU A 34 -1.57 -18.51 15.63
N ALA A 35 -1.91 -18.65 14.35
CA ALA A 35 -2.40 -19.89 13.74
C ALA A 35 -1.24 -20.72 13.15
N LEU A 36 -0.18 -20.92 13.95
CA LEU A 36 1.00 -21.70 13.60
C LEU A 36 1.28 -22.78 14.68
N GLY A 37 2.02 -23.81 14.28
CA GLY A 37 2.38 -24.95 15.15
C GLY A 37 3.86 -25.01 15.54
N GLY A 38 4.18 -26.00 16.37
CA GLY A 38 5.57 -26.42 16.64
C GLY A 38 6.46 -25.40 17.36
N SER A 39 7.78 -25.59 17.20
CA SER A 39 8.81 -24.73 17.82
C SER A 39 8.77 -23.30 17.29
N LEU A 40 8.31 -23.10 16.06
CA LEU A 40 8.11 -21.78 15.44
C LEU A 40 7.09 -20.96 16.23
N ALA A 41 5.88 -21.49 16.40
CA ALA A 41 4.86 -20.79 17.14
C ALA A 41 5.22 -20.66 18.63
N GLY A 42 5.94 -21.64 19.19
CA GLY A 42 6.48 -21.58 20.54
C GLY A 42 7.43 -20.39 20.75
N ALA A 43 8.44 -20.27 19.90
CA ALA A 43 9.41 -19.18 19.95
C ALA A 43 8.75 -17.82 19.71
N ALA A 44 7.91 -17.71 18.68
CA ALA A 44 7.22 -16.45 18.38
C ALA A 44 6.36 -15.97 19.56
N ALA A 45 5.55 -16.85 20.14
CA ALA A 45 4.72 -16.52 21.29
C ALA A 45 5.55 -16.12 22.52
N ALA A 46 6.68 -16.78 22.77
CA ALA A 46 7.56 -16.46 23.88
C ALA A 46 8.13 -15.03 23.75
N TYR A 47 8.65 -14.66 22.58
CA TYR A 47 9.19 -13.32 22.34
C TYR A 47 8.11 -12.23 22.36
N LEU A 48 6.95 -12.48 21.75
CA LEU A 48 5.85 -11.51 21.74
C LEU A 48 5.32 -11.22 23.15
N ARG A 49 5.10 -12.27 23.96
CA ARG A 49 4.67 -12.11 25.36
C ARG A 49 5.75 -11.46 26.21
N ALA A 50 7.02 -11.77 25.95
CA ALA A 50 8.16 -11.11 26.59
C ALA A 50 8.33 -9.63 26.16
N GLY A 51 7.65 -9.19 25.09
CA GLY A 51 7.53 -7.80 24.69
C GLY A 51 6.22 -7.12 25.12
N GLY A 52 5.38 -7.80 25.93
CA GLY A 52 4.12 -7.25 26.44
C GLY A 52 2.92 -7.37 25.51
N THR A 53 3.07 -8.05 24.36
CA THR A 53 1.99 -8.30 23.40
C THR A 53 1.17 -9.52 23.80
N GLU A 54 -0.16 -9.39 23.76
CA GLU A 54 -1.06 -10.51 24.03
C GLU A 54 -1.06 -11.48 22.84
N VAL A 55 -0.97 -12.79 23.11
CA VAL A 55 -0.90 -13.82 22.06
C VAL A 55 -1.92 -14.92 22.32
N GLU A 56 -2.87 -15.05 21.40
CA GLU A 56 -3.79 -16.17 21.28
C GLU A 56 -3.19 -17.22 20.35
N ARG A 57 -3.20 -18.50 20.74
CA ARG A 57 -2.65 -19.60 19.93
C ARG A 57 -3.74 -20.61 19.62
N ALA A 58 -3.68 -21.22 18.44
CA ALA A 58 -4.52 -22.36 18.09
C ALA A 58 -4.23 -23.63 18.93
N SER A 59 -3.04 -23.72 19.54
CA SER A 59 -2.63 -24.84 20.42
C SER A 59 -3.19 -24.68 21.83
N THR A 60 -3.70 -25.78 22.40
CA THR A 60 -4.26 -25.86 23.77
C THR A 60 -3.21 -25.88 24.88
N SER A 61 -1.92 -26.10 24.59
CA SER A 61 -0.88 -26.03 25.61
C SER A 61 -0.47 -24.56 25.84
N PRO A 62 -0.66 -24.02 27.06
CA PRO A 62 -0.35 -22.62 27.36
C PRO A 62 1.12 -22.25 27.06
N GLY A 63 2.02 -23.24 27.14
CA GLY A 63 3.47 -23.03 27.08
C GLY A 63 3.96 -22.20 28.27
N PRO A 64 5.28 -22.07 28.44
CA PRO A 64 5.80 -21.10 29.41
C PRO A 64 5.29 -19.70 29.01
N TRP A 65 5.03 -18.84 30.00
CA TRP A 65 4.60 -17.44 29.83
C TRP A 65 3.12 -17.18 29.49
N ALA A 66 2.26 -18.19 29.47
CA ALA A 66 0.82 -18.02 29.20
C ALA A 66 0.08 -17.13 30.22
N SER A 67 0.57 -17.08 31.45
CA SER A 67 -0.04 -16.36 32.58
C SER A 67 0.50 -14.93 32.74
N THR A 68 1.09 -14.35 31.68
CA THR A 68 1.61 -12.98 31.74
C THR A 68 0.44 -11.99 31.81
N PRO A 69 0.27 -11.23 32.90
CA PRO A 69 -0.78 -10.22 32.96
C PRO A 69 -0.59 -9.18 31.84
N PRO A 70 -1.69 -8.62 31.30
CA PRO A 70 -1.63 -7.60 30.27
C PRO A 70 -0.73 -6.42 30.68
N LEU A 71 0.04 -5.90 29.72
CA LEU A 71 0.87 -4.72 29.93
C LEU A 71 0.01 -3.47 30.16
N VAL A 72 -1.05 -3.32 29.37
CA VAL A 72 -2.01 -2.21 29.45
C VAL A 72 -3.32 -2.73 30.04
N GLY A 73 -3.96 -1.97 30.93
CA GLY A 73 -5.20 -2.38 31.59
C GLY A 73 -6.44 -2.34 30.68
N SER A 74 -6.34 -1.65 29.54
CA SER A 74 -7.36 -1.63 28.49
C SER A 74 -7.23 -2.85 27.57
N PRO A 75 -8.34 -3.38 27.03
CA PRO A 75 -8.26 -4.46 26.06
C PRO A 75 -7.50 -4.00 24.79
N PRO A 76 -6.81 -4.91 24.08
CA PRO A 76 -6.12 -4.57 22.85
C PRO A 76 -7.09 -4.01 21.81
N ALA A 77 -6.72 -2.89 21.19
CA ALA A 77 -7.53 -2.19 20.19
C ALA A 77 -7.40 -2.79 18.79
N ARG A 78 -6.30 -3.51 18.51
CA ARG A 78 -5.98 -4.05 17.19
C ARG A 78 -5.69 -5.54 17.26
N ARG A 79 -6.02 -6.26 16.18
CA ARG A 79 -5.70 -7.68 16.00
C ARG A 79 -4.73 -7.83 14.83
N LEU A 80 -3.66 -8.58 15.03
CA LEU A 80 -2.75 -9.03 13.98
C LEU A 80 -2.88 -10.54 13.81
N ASP A 81 -3.16 -10.99 12.59
CA ASP A 81 -3.24 -12.43 12.28
C ASP A 81 -1.89 -12.93 11.77
N VAL A 82 -1.43 -14.03 12.33
CA VAL A 82 -0.20 -14.70 11.91
C VAL A 82 -0.54 -16.09 11.41
N LEU A 83 -0.39 -16.29 10.12
CA LEU A 83 -0.95 -17.45 9.41
C LEU A 83 0.14 -18.13 8.56
N ALA A 84 -0.04 -19.43 8.34
CA ALA A 84 0.73 -20.16 7.34
C ALA A 84 0.15 -19.93 5.94
N ALA A 85 1.00 -19.77 4.92
CA ALA A 85 0.56 -19.89 3.54
C ALA A 85 -0.14 -21.25 3.33
N PRO A 86 -1.21 -21.34 2.51
CA PRO A 86 -1.73 -20.30 1.63
C PRO A 86 -2.80 -19.40 2.27
N ALA A 87 -2.96 -19.38 3.60
CA ALA A 87 -3.86 -18.43 4.25
C ALA A 87 -3.22 -17.03 4.32
N ALA A 88 -4.06 -15.98 4.39
CA ALA A 88 -3.61 -14.60 4.50
C ALA A 88 -4.49 -13.79 5.48
N PRO A 89 -3.91 -12.82 6.23
CA PRO A 89 -4.65 -11.91 7.11
C PRO A 89 -5.68 -11.11 6.32
N GLY A 90 -6.87 -10.87 6.90
CA GLY A 90 -7.89 -10.05 6.25
C GLY A 90 -7.68 -8.53 6.37
N ARG A 91 -6.87 -8.07 7.33
CA ARG A 91 -6.54 -6.64 7.53
C ARG A 91 -5.05 -6.40 7.63
N SER A 92 -4.43 -6.88 8.70
CA SER A 92 -3.00 -6.74 8.96
C SER A 92 -2.45 -7.97 9.66
N GLY A 93 -1.17 -8.25 9.45
CA GLY A 93 -0.58 -9.46 9.99
C GLY A 93 0.70 -9.91 9.30
N VAL A 94 1.02 -11.19 9.49
CA VAL A 94 2.18 -11.83 8.87
C VAL A 94 1.78 -13.19 8.29
N VAL A 95 2.16 -13.42 7.03
CA VAL A 95 2.08 -14.74 6.38
C VAL A 95 3.46 -15.38 6.42
N VAL A 96 3.53 -16.64 6.83
CA VAL A 96 4.76 -17.43 6.83
C VAL A 96 4.61 -18.58 5.85
N GLY A 97 5.57 -18.74 4.95
CA GLY A 97 5.60 -19.83 3.99
C GLY A 97 7.01 -20.28 3.65
N ALA A 98 7.11 -21.16 2.67
CA ALA A 98 8.36 -21.63 2.12
C ALA A 98 8.31 -21.65 0.59
N ALA A 99 9.41 -21.24 -0.04
CA ALA A 99 9.60 -21.32 -1.50
C ALA A 99 11.08 -21.45 -1.82
N ALA A 100 11.40 -22.20 -2.88
CA ALA A 100 12.76 -22.40 -3.38
C ALA A 100 13.77 -22.82 -2.28
N GLY A 101 13.34 -23.62 -1.30
CA GLY A 101 14.20 -24.10 -0.21
C GLY A 101 14.47 -23.09 0.90
N ALA A 102 13.85 -21.91 0.87
CA ALA A 102 13.95 -20.88 1.90
C ALA A 102 12.59 -20.64 2.58
N HIS A 103 12.62 -20.01 3.76
CA HIS A 103 11.43 -19.53 4.45
C HIS A 103 11.17 -18.08 4.11
N VAL A 104 9.92 -17.72 3.83
CA VAL A 104 9.53 -16.37 3.43
C VAL A 104 8.45 -15.89 4.39
N LEU A 105 8.60 -14.68 4.90
CA LEU A 105 7.63 -14.00 5.74
C LEU A 105 7.22 -12.71 5.05
N TRP A 106 5.91 -12.53 4.85
CA TRP A 106 5.33 -11.29 4.36
C TRP A 106 4.57 -10.63 5.49
N SER A 107 4.93 -9.40 5.85
CA SER A 107 4.13 -8.57 6.75
C SER A 107 3.33 -7.55 5.96
N ILE A 108 2.04 -7.43 6.29
CA ILE A 108 1.11 -6.48 5.69
C ILE A 108 0.50 -5.59 6.77
N ALA A 109 0.49 -4.28 6.55
CA ALA A 109 -0.27 -3.33 7.35
C ALA A 109 -1.72 -3.24 6.88
N GLU A 110 -2.55 -2.55 7.67
CA GLU A 110 -3.95 -2.32 7.33
C GLU A 110 -4.07 -1.51 6.04
N GLU A 111 -3.25 -0.49 5.91
CA GLU A 111 -3.01 0.25 4.69
C GLU A 111 -2.08 -0.51 3.74
N GLY A 112 -2.01 -1.84 3.73
CA GLY A 112 -1.25 -2.65 2.78
C GLY A 112 -2.12 -3.21 1.64
N CYS A 113 -1.58 -3.37 0.44
CA CYS A 113 -2.35 -3.90 -0.69
C CYS A 113 -2.47 -5.42 -0.62
N HIS A 114 -3.69 -5.91 -0.37
CA HIS A 114 -3.98 -7.35 -0.25
C HIS A 114 -3.82 -8.10 -1.58
N ALA A 115 -4.17 -7.48 -2.71
CA ALA A 115 -3.90 -8.07 -4.04
C ALA A 115 -2.39 -8.25 -4.29
N CYS A 116 -1.54 -7.31 -3.86
CA CYS A 116 -0.09 -7.47 -3.94
C CYS A 116 0.42 -8.57 -3.02
N LEU A 117 -0.13 -8.70 -1.81
CA LEU A 117 0.19 -9.81 -0.92
C LEU A 117 -0.20 -11.16 -1.54
N ASP A 118 -1.37 -11.26 -2.16
CA ASP A 118 -1.84 -12.46 -2.84
C ASP A 118 -0.90 -12.87 -3.98
N LEU A 119 -0.45 -11.91 -4.80
CA LEU A 119 0.57 -12.16 -5.81
C LEU A 119 1.90 -12.60 -5.20
N ALA A 120 2.37 -11.92 -4.14
CA ALA A 120 3.66 -12.19 -3.51
C ALA A 120 3.70 -13.55 -2.79
N ARG A 121 2.54 -14.04 -2.31
CA ARG A 121 2.44 -15.32 -1.61
C ARG A 121 1.97 -16.48 -2.49
N ARG A 122 1.63 -16.23 -3.76
CA ARG A 122 0.94 -17.20 -4.63
C ARG A 122 1.66 -18.56 -4.72
N ASP A 123 3.00 -18.53 -4.70
CA ASP A 123 3.86 -19.72 -4.87
C ASP A 123 4.40 -20.25 -3.53
N LEU A 124 3.93 -19.70 -2.39
CA LEU A 124 4.36 -20.14 -1.06
C LEU A 124 3.63 -21.40 -0.60
N ALA A 125 4.41 -22.42 -0.24
CA ALA A 125 3.92 -23.60 0.47
C ALA A 125 3.85 -23.34 1.99
N PRO A 126 3.06 -24.13 2.75
CA PRO A 126 3.08 -24.09 4.20
C PRO A 126 4.51 -24.27 4.77
N PRO A 127 4.85 -23.61 5.89
CA PRO A 127 6.20 -23.68 6.45
C PRO A 127 6.45 -25.03 7.13
N GLU A 128 7.31 -25.86 6.55
CA GLU A 128 7.74 -27.12 7.15
C GLU A 128 9.03 -26.95 7.96
N VAL A 129 8.92 -26.46 9.21
CA VAL A 129 10.10 -26.19 10.05
C VAL A 129 9.99 -26.89 11.40
N ARG A 130 11.02 -27.65 11.75
CA ARG A 130 11.13 -28.37 13.03
C ARG A 130 12.45 -28.06 13.71
N GLY A 131 12.49 -28.26 15.03
CA GLY A 131 13.72 -28.12 15.81
C GLY A 131 14.27 -26.68 15.84
N PRO A 132 15.60 -26.50 15.85
CA PRO A 132 16.25 -25.19 16.01
C PRO A 132 15.91 -24.17 14.92
N ALA A 133 15.76 -24.61 13.66
CA ALA A 133 15.35 -23.72 12.56
C ALA A 133 13.98 -23.08 12.82
N GLY A 134 13.07 -23.82 13.46
CA GLY A 134 11.76 -23.30 13.86
C GLY A 134 11.89 -22.22 14.92
N ILE A 135 12.83 -22.37 15.86
CA ILE A 135 13.10 -21.34 16.88
C ILE A 135 13.57 -20.05 16.20
N GLN A 136 14.57 -20.15 15.32
CA GLN A 136 15.10 -19.00 14.59
C GLN A 136 14.01 -18.29 13.77
N LEU A 137 13.24 -19.04 12.98
CA LEU A 137 12.11 -18.49 12.22
C LEU A 137 11.04 -17.85 13.12
N GLY A 138 10.77 -18.45 14.28
CA GLY A 138 9.84 -17.90 15.27
C GLY A 138 10.34 -16.59 15.89
N THR A 139 11.65 -16.45 16.12
CA THR A 139 12.23 -15.17 16.59
C THR A 139 12.11 -14.06 15.54
N LEU A 140 12.38 -14.39 14.27
CA LEU A 140 12.22 -13.45 13.15
C LEU A 140 10.75 -13.04 12.96
N LEU A 141 9.83 -14.00 13.09
CA LEU A 141 8.41 -13.73 13.05
C LEU A 141 7.98 -12.78 14.17
N ALA A 142 8.41 -13.00 15.41
CA ALA A 142 8.10 -12.09 16.51
C ALA A 142 8.63 -10.67 16.25
N PHE A 143 9.84 -10.55 15.71
CA PHE A 143 10.42 -9.27 15.30
C PHE A 143 9.57 -8.54 14.26
N LEU A 144 9.13 -9.23 13.20
CA LEU A 144 8.25 -8.65 12.18
C LEU A 144 6.90 -8.20 12.75
N VAL A 145 6.29 -9.01 13.62
CA VAL A 145 5.02 -8.67 14.27
C VAL A 145 5.18 -7.43 15.16
N GLN A 146 6.28 -7.33 15.92
CA GLN A 146 6.56 -6.16 16.76
C GLN A 146 6.77 -4.90 15.93
N ARG A 147 7.55 -4.98 14.84
CA ARG A 147 7.71 -3.87 13.89
C ARG A 147 6.37 -3.40 13.35
N ARG A 148 5.52 -4.33 12.92
CA ARG A 148 4.18 -4.03 12.41
C ARG A 148 3.29 -3.37 13.46
N ALA A 149 3.31 -3.88 14.70
CA ALA A 149 2.55 -3.31 15.81
C ALA A 149 2.99 -1.87 16.13
N LEU A 150 4.28 -1.57 15.96
CA LEU A 150 4.89 -0.25 16.14
C LEU A 150 4.70 0.68 14.94
N GLY A 151 4.09 0.22 13.84
CA GLY A 151 3.97 1.01 12.61
C GLY A 151 5.30 1.24 11.90
N LEU A 152 6.27 0.33 12.12
CA LEU A 152 7.58 0.38 11.47
C LEU A 152 7.59 -0.50 10.23
N GLY A 153 8.19 0.00 9.15
CA GLY A 153 8.33 -0.70 7.88
C GLY A 153 7.28 -0.27 6.85
N SER A 154 7.49 -0.71 5.60
CA SER A 154 6.58 -0.40 4.50
C SER A 154 5.22 -1.09 4.66
N PRO A 155 4.15 -0.63 3.98
CA PRO A 155 2.83 -1.25 4.08
C PRO A 155 2.79 -2.75 3.72
N LEU A 156 3.71 -3.19 2.86
CA LEU A 156 3.99 -4.59 2.56
C LEU A 156 5.51 -4.78 2.57
N GLU A 157 6.02 -5.66 3.42
CA GLU A 157 7.45 -5.97 3.51
C GLU A 157 7.67 -7.48 3.53
N GLY A 158 8.66 -7.95 2.78
CA GLY A 158 9.05 -9.35 2.71
C GLY A 158 10.43 -9.57 3.32
N ILE A 159 10.58 -10.65 4.09
CA ILE A 159 11.88 -11.14 4.53
C ILE A 159 11.98 -12.62 4.16
N GLN A 160 13.12 -13.01 3.62
CA GLN A 160 13.47 -14.40 3.35
C GLN A 160 14.63 -14.84 4.26
N MET A 161 14.57 -16.09 4.69
CA MET A 161 15.62 -16.77 5.44
C MET A 161 16.05 -18.03 4.69
N SER A 162 17.33 -18.10 4.32
CA SER A 162 17.92 -19.28 3.66
C SER A 162 18.01 -20.48 4.62
N ARG A 163 18.39 -21.66 4.11
CA ARG A 163 18.62 -22.86 4.95
C ARG A 163 19.76 -22.67 5.95
N GLU A 164 20.74 -21.86 5.60
CA GLU A 164 21.88 -21.48 6.41
C GLU A 164 21.54 -20.38 7.43
N GLY A 165 20.29 -19.89 7.42
CA GLY A 165 19.82 -18.86 8.35
C GLY A 165 20.19 -17.43 7.93
N VAL A 166 20.64 -17.22 6.69
CA VAL A 166 20.95 -15.88 6.15
C VAL A 166 19.65 -15.15 5.85
N LEU A 167 19.54 -13.90 6.31
CA LEU A 167 18.37 -13.04 6.10
C LEU A 167 18.59 -12.11 4.92
N SER A 168 17.55 -11.97 4.09
CA SER A 168 17.50 -10.98 3.01
C SER A 168 16.09 -10.38 2.91
N THR A 169 16.00 -9.12 2.51
CA THR A 169 14.73 -8.49 2.19
C THR A 169 14.21 -9.01 0.85
N VAL A 170 12.90 -9.21 0.77
CA VAL A 170 12.18 -9.49 -0.48
C VAL A 170 11.37 -8.25 -0.82
N SER A 171 11.69 -7.61 -1.93
CA SER A 171 10.95 -6.44 -2.39
C SER A 171 9.54 -6.84 -2.77
N ALA A 172 8.56 -6.10 -2.24
CA ALA A 172 7.21 -6.16 -2.77
C ALA A 172 7.23 -5.69 -4.24
N PRO A 173 6.39 -6.25 -5.12
CA PRO A 173 6.21 -5.66 -6.44
C PRO A 173 5.66 -4.24 -6.29
N ASP A 174 6.01 -3.38 -7.25
CA ASP A 174 5.38 -2.07 -7.40
C ASP A 174 3.86 -2.22 -7.42
N CYS A 175 3.18 -1.55 -6.48
CA CYS A 175 1.74 -1.68 -6.36
C CYS A 175 1.04 -0.93 -7.49
N ILE A 176 0.35 -1.69 -8.34
CA ILE A 176 -0.52 -1.15 -9.40
C ILE A 176 -1.99 -1.07 -9.02
N HIS A 177 -2.36 -1.58 -7.84
CA HIS A 177 -3.75 -1.67 -7.36
C HIS A 177 -4.13 -0.46 -6.49
N ARG A 178 -3.25 0.53 -6.38
CA ARG A 178 -3.46 1.71 -5.53
C ARG A 178 -2.98 2.98 -6.19
N PRO A 179 -3.52 4.13 -5.77
CA PRO A 179 -3.04 5.41 -6.22
C PRO A 179 -1.55 5.60 -5.88
N PRO A 180 -0.77 6.24 -6.76
CA PRO A 180 0.60 6.63 -6.44
C PRO A 180 0.61 7.68 -5.32
N ALA A 181 1.64 7.64 -4.48
CA ALA A 181 1.88 8.71 -3.52
C ALA A 181 2.40 9.96 -4.25
N VAL A 182 1.57 11.02 -4.31
CA VAL A 182 1.93 12.27 -4.99
C VAL A 182 2.31 13.32 -3.94
N PRO A 183 3.52 13.91 -3.99
CA PRO A 183 3.89 15.00 -3.10
C PRO A 183 2.92 16.19 -3.22
N GLY A 184 2.62 16.86 -2.11
CA GLY A 184 1.67 17.98 -2.09
C GLY A 184 2.03 19.13 -3.04
N SER A 185 3.33 19.38 -3.25
CA SER A 185 3.82 20.36 -4.23
C SER A 185 3.50 19.98 -5.68
N VAL A 186 3.61 18.70 -6.02
CA VAL A 186 3.29 18.18 -7.35
C VAL A 186 1.79 18.20 -7.59
N LEU A 187 1.00 17.83 -6.57
CA LEU A 187 -0.45 17.94 -6.61
C LEU A 187 -0.91 19.40 -6.78
N ALA A 188 -0.31 20.34 -6.05
CA ALA A 188 -0.62 21.77 -6.21
C ALA A 188 -0.28 22.29 -7.62
N ALA A 189 0.86 21.89 -8.17
CA ALA A 189 1.24 22.23 -9.55
C ALA A 189 0.26 21.65 -10.58
N LEU A 190 -0.20 20.41 -10.35
CA LEU A 190 -1.21 19.77 -11.19
C LEU A 190 -2.52 20.55 -11.16
N LEU A 191 -3.02 20.89 -9.97
CA LEU A 191 -4.26 21.65 -9.81
C LEU A 191 -4.18 23.02 -10.49
N HIS A 192 -3.04 23.71 -10.38
CA HIS A 192 -2.79 24.97 -11.07
C HIS A 192 -2.84 24.82 -12.61
N HIS A 193 -2.17 23.80 -13.15
CA HIS A 193 -2.21 23.50 -14.60
C HIS A 193 -3.63 23.21 -15.08
N LEU A 194 -4.37 22.36 -14.36
CA LEU A 194 -5.75 22.01 -14.70
C LEU A 194 -6.70 23.21 -14.61
N ALA A 195 -6.50 24.10 -13.63
CA ALA A 195 -7.28 25.34 -13.51
C ALA A 195 -7.01 26.31 -14.67
N ALA A 196 -5.77 26.38 -15.16
CA ALA A 196 -5.38 27.23 -16.28
C ALA A 196 -6.00 26.77 -17.62
N ALA A 197 -6.40 25.51 -17.73
CA ALA A 197 -7.07 24.97 -18.91
C ALA A 197 -8.57 25.33 -18.98
N LEU A 198 -9.16 25.82 -17.89
CA LEU A 198 -10.58 26.18 -17.86
C LEU A 198 -10.90 27.27 -18.90
N PRO A 199 -12.04 27.17 -19.60
CA PRO A 199 -13.18 26.30 -19.31
C PRO A 199 -13.15 24.93 -20.03
N ASP A 200 -12.04 24.59 -20.70
CA ASP A 200 -11.87 23.27 -21.30
C ASP A 200 -11.36 22.26 -20.25
N GLU A 201 -11.50 20.96 -20.51
CA GLU A 201 -10.84 19.92 -19.73
C GLU A 201 -9.33 20.06 -19.90
N GLY A 202 -8.63 20.16 -18.78
CA GLY A 202 -7.18 20.05 -18.72
C GLY A 202 -6.77 18.60 -18.58
N CYS A 203 -5.58 18.26 -19.08
CA CYS A 203 -4.99 16.94 -18.91
C CYS A 203 -3.51 17.05 -18.54
N ALA A 204 -3.00 16.04 -17.84
CA ALA A 204 -1.60 15.93 -17.49
C ALA A 204 -1.23 14.47 -17.23
N VAL A 205 0.08 14.21 -17.15
CA VAL A 205 0.63 12.89 -16.84
C VAL A 205 1.51 13.01 -15.62
N LEU A 206 1.38 12.08 -14.69
CA LEU A 206 2.30 11.91 -13.56
C LEU A 206 3.25 10.77 -13.90
N VAL A 207 4.54 11.05 -13.87
CA VAL A 207 5.61 10.06 -14.07
C VAL A 207 6.52 10.03 -12.85
N GLY A 208 7.16 8.89 -12.62
CA GLY A 208 8.07 8.78 -11.49
C GLY A 208 8.60 7.38 -11.24
N ARG A 209 9.27 7.26 -10.10
CA ARG A 209 9.84 6.04 -9.51
C ARG A 209 9.49 5.99 -8.02
N GLU A 210 9.94 4.97 -7.30
CA GLU A 210 9.64 4.80 -5.86
C GLU A 210 9.91 6.06 -5.02
N ASP A 211 10.94 6.84 -5.37
CA ASP A 211 11.43 7.96 -4.54
C ASP A 211 10.99 9.35 -5.02
N GLY A 212 10.19 9.43 -6.09
CA GLY A 212 9.87 10.73 -6.68
C GLY A 212 8.84 10.67 -7.78
N VAL A 213 7.94 11.65 -7.77
CA VAL A 213 6.91 11.89 -8.77
C VAL A 213 7.09 13.29 -9.34
N ARG A 214 6.96 13.44 -10.65
CA ARG A 214 6.92 14.74 -11.31
C ARG A 214 5.71 14.85 -12.22
N LEU A 215 5.26 16.09 -12.38
CA LEU A 215 4.19 16.45 -13.29
C LEU A 215 4.74 16.65 -14.70
N VAL A 216 4.03 16.11 -15.68
CA VAL A 216 4.19 16.43 -17.10
C VAL A 216 2.88 17.07 -17.58
N PRO A 217 2.83 18.42 -17.67
CA PRO A 217 1.67 19.13 -18.21
C PRO A 217 1.40 18.68 -19.65
N MET A 218 0.14 18.43 -19.99
CA MET A 218 -0.27 18.08 -21.35
C MET A 218 -1.26 19.10 -21.90
N GLU A 219 -1.21 19.32 -23.20
CA GLU A 219 -2.24 20.08 -23.92
C GLU A 219 -3.39 19.15 -24.32
N ASN A 220 -4.63 19.62 -24.16
CA ASN A 220 -5.80 18.88 -24.60
C ASN A 220 -5.95 18.99 -26.13
N ALA A 221 -5.66 17.91 -26.84
CA ALA A 221 -5.75 17.85 -28.30
C ALA A 221 -7.21 17.78 -28.82
N GLN A 222 -8.20 17.64 -27.93
CA GLN A 222 -9.60 17.41 -28.31
C GLN A 222 -10.17 18.54 -29.16
N ALA A 223 -9.81 19.79 -28.88
CA ALA A 223 -10.24 20.92 -29.68
C ALA A 223 -9.76 20.79 -31.14
N ALA A 224 -8.50 20.42 -31.34
CA ALA A 224 -7.91 20.21 -32.65
C ALA A 224 -8.43 18.96 -33.37
N HIS A 225 -8.81 17.91 -32.63
CA HIS A 225 -9.47 16.72 -33.18
C HIS A 225 -10.90 17.04 -33.64
N HIS A 226 -11.71 17.65 -32.78
CA HIS A 226 -13.07 18.07 -33.09
C HIS A 226 -13.12 19.03 -34.28
N ALA A 227 -12.20 19.99 -34.36
CA ALA A 227 -12.15 20.93 -35.49
C ALA A 227 -11.79 20.28 -36.83
N ARG A 228 -11.00 19.20 -36.82
CA ARG A 228 -10.59 18.47 -38.03
C ARG A 228 -11.63 17.46 -38.49
N ASP A 229 -12.25 16.75 -37.55
CA ASP A 229 -13.25 15.71 -37.82
C ASP A 229 -14.32 15.68 -36.72
N PRO A 230 -15.34 16.54 -36.82
CA PRO A 230 -16.41 16.60 -35.82
C PRO A 230 -17.28 15.34 -35.77
N GLU A 231 -17.34 14.55 -36.85
CA GLU A 231 -18.13 13.31 -36.87
C GLU A 231 -17.45 12.21 -36.07
N ALA A 232 -16.13 12.04 -36.24
CA ALA A 232 -15.35 11.07 -35.46
C ALA A 232 -15.12 11.53 -34.01
N PHE A 233 -15.03 12.84 -33.77
CA PHE A 233 -14.81 13.44 -32.45
C PHE A 233 -15.95 14.40 -32.09
N PRO A 234 -17.18 13.92 -31.80
CA PRO A 234 -18.35 14.78 -31.62
C PRO A 234 -18.30 15.66 -30.36
N ARG A 235 -17.47 15.32 -29.37
CA ARG A 235 -17.32 16.09 -28.12
C ARG A 235 -16.27 17.19 -28.28
N THR A 236 -16.53 18.34 -27.66
CA THR A 236 -15.58 19.45 -27.58
C THR A 236 -14.62 19.28 -26.41
N ALA A 237 -13.56 20.07 -26.38
CA ALA A 237 -12.57 20.08 -25.29
C ALA A 237 -13.17 20.40 -23.91
N ARG A 238 -14.37 20.99 -23.84
CA ARG A 238 -15.10 21.26 -22.58
C ARG A 238 -15.61 20.02 -21.86
N THR A 239 -15.75 18.92 -22.59
CA THR A 239 -16.37 17.69 -22.07
C THR A 239 -15.56 16.45 -22.39
N ALA A 240 -14.40 16.58 -23.01
CA ALA A 240 -13.54 15.46 -23.32
C ALA A 240 -12.09 15.95 -23.44
N PHE A 241 -11.16 15.08 -23.10
CA PHE A 241 -9.75 15.27 -23.39
C PHE A 241 -9.22 14.18 -24.32
N SER A 242 -8.19 14.54 -25.08
CA SER A 242 -7.36 13.59 -25.80
C SER A 242 -5.91 14.04 -25.73
N LEU A 243 -5.00 13.08 -25.55
CA LEU A 243 -3.57 13.34 -25.60
C LEU A 243 -3.11 13.27 -27.05
N ASP A 244 -2.37 14.27 -27.52
CA ASP A 244 -1.75 14.19 -28.85
C ASP A 244 -0.80 12.97 -28.89
N PRO A 245 -0.94 12.07 -29.88
CA PRO A 245 -0.13 10.85 -29.92
C PRO A 245 1.39 11.09 -29.99
N ARG A 246 1.85 12.21 -30.57
CA ARG A 246 3.28 12.53 -30.65
C ARG A 246 3.79 13.05 -29.30
N ALA A 247 3.02 13.91 -28.64
CA ALA A 247 3.32 14.36 -27.29
C ALA A 247 3.36 13.18 -26.32
N TRP A 248 2.36 12.31 -26.36
CA TRP A 248 2.31 11.09 -25.55
C TRP A 248 3.52 10.18 -25.78
N LEU A 249 3.89 9.91 -27.04
CA LEU A 249 5.08 9.11 -27.35
C LEU A 249 6.38 9.75 -26.83
N THR A 250 6.45 11.08 -26.81
CA THR A 250 7.60 11.80 -26.25
C THR A 250 7.70 11.58 -24.75
N VAL A 251 6.58 11.71 -24.02
CA VAL A 251 6.52 11.42 -22.57
C VAL A 251 6.97 10.00 -22.26
N LEU A 252 6.49 9.01 -23.02
CA LEU A 252 6.88 7.61 -22.81
C LEU A 252 8.38 7.38 -23.00
N ARG A 253 8.98 7.98 -24.04
CA ARG A 253 10.42 7.84 -24.32
C ARG A 253 11.27 8.53 -23.27
N GLU A 254 10.88 9.72 -22.83
CA GLU A 254 11.60 10.46 -21.79
C GLU A 254 11.53 9.74 -20.44
N ALA A 255 10.36 9.18 -20.08
CA ALA A 255 10.21 8.41 -18.85
C ALA A 255 11.11 7.17 -18.88
N ASP A 256 11.10 6.41 -19.99
CA ASP A 256 11.94 5.22 -20.16
C ASP A 256 13.45 5.56 -20.05
N GLN A 257 13.89 6.64 -20.70
CA GLN A 257 15.29 7.11 -20.62
C GLN A 257 15.70 7.53 -19.20
N ALA A 258 14.76 8.05 -18.41
CA ALA A 258 14.98 8.43 -17.03
C ALA A 258 14.83 7.26 -16.03
N GLY A 259 14.46 6.06 -16.49
CA GLY A 259 14.09 4.94 -15.62
C GLY A 259 12.82 5.20 -14.80
N GLU A 260 11.97 6.09 -15.27
CA GLU A 260 10.66 6.41 -14.71
C GLU A 260 9.56 5.61 -15.41
N ARG A 261 8.41 5.49 -14.77
CA ARG A 261 7.19 4.96 -15.40
C ARG A 261 6.07 5.98 -15.34
N VAL A 262 5.08 5.82 -16.21
CA VAL A 262 3.81 6.53 -16.07
C VAL A 262 3.08 5.97 -14.85
N LEU A 263 2.79 6.84 -13.89
CA LEU A 263 2.08 6.50 -12.66
C LEU A 263 0.60 6.81 -12.76
N ALA A 264 0.24 7.94 -13.38
CA ALA A 264 -1.14 8.31 -13.58
C ALA A 264 -1.37 9.24 -14.78
N ILE A 265 -2.60 9.21 -15.30
CA ILE A 265 -3.15 10.24 -16.17
C ILE A 265 -4.14 11.06 -15.35
N ALA A 266 -4.01 12.38 -15.36
CA ALA A 266 -4.90 13.28 -14.65
C ALA A 266 -5.68 14.15 -15.63
N HIS A 267 -6.96 14.36 -15.36
CA HIS A 267 -7.79 15.31 -16.12
C HIS A 267 -8.78 16.06 -15.23
N SER A 268 -9.26 17.21 -15.70
CA SER A 268 -10.27 17.99 -15.01
C SER A 268 -11.66 17.82 -15.61
N HIS A 269 -12.68 17.89 -14.75
CA HIS A 269 -14.07 18.10 -15.13
C HIS A 269 -14.45 19.55 -14.75
N PRO A 270 -14.49 20.49 -15.72
CA PRO A 270 -14.77 21.92 -15.48
C PRO A 270 -16.13 22.21 -14.82
N GLU A 271 -17.17 21.47 -15.23
CA GLU A 271 -18.56 21.65 -14.78
C GLU A 271 -19.23 20.30 -14.43
N GLY A 272 -18.43 19.25 -14.21
CA GLY A 272 -18.89 17.87 -14.04
C GLY A 272 -18.65 17.27 -12.65
N PRO A 273 -19.24 16.10 -12.35
CA PRO A 273 -19.01 15.40 -11.08
C PRO A 273 -17.55 14.91 -10.97
N PRO A 274 -17.01 14.73 -9.75
CA PRO A 274 -15.64 14.30 -9.51
C PRO A 274 -15.36 12.81 -9.76
N GLY A 275 -16.33 12.07 -10.32
CA GLY A 275 -16.22 10.64 -10.56
C GLY A 275 -15.57 10.32 -11.91
N PHE A 276 -15.03 9.10 -12.00
CA PHE A 276 -14.52 8.55 -13.26
C PHE A 276 -15.71 8.14 -14.13
N SER A 277 -15.95 8.89 -15.21
CA SER A 277 -17.17 8.75 -16.02
C SER A 277 -17.22 7.42 -16.77
N ASP A 278 -18.42 7.01 -17.20
CA ASP A 278 -18.57 5.80 -18.01
C ASP A 278 -17.80 5.91 -19.33
N GLU A 279 -17.69 7.13 -19.89
CA GLU A 279 -16.84 7.41 -21.03
C GLU A 279 -15.37 7.21 -20.70
N ASP A 280 -14.86 7.75 -19.59
CA ASP A 280 -13.46 7.58 -19.19
C ASP A 280 -13.11 6.10 -19.02
N ARG A 281 -14.02 5.32 -18.41
CA ARG A 281 -13.89 3.86 -18.26
C ARG A 281 -13.77 3.17 -19.62
N ARG A 282 -14.64 3.51 -20.57
CA ARG A 282 -14.61 2.93 -21.93
C ARG A 282 -13.34 3.31 -22.70
N TRP A 283 -12.83 4.53 -22.53
CA TRP A 283 -11.59 4.94 -23.19
C TRP A 283 -10.37 4.30 -22.55
N ALA A 284 -10.34 4.16 -21.23
CA ALA A 284 -9.23 3.55 -20.51
C ALA A 284 -9.21 2.01 -20.65
N ALA A 285 -10.37 1.37 -20.85
CA ALA A 285 -10.50 -0.08 -20.99
C ALA A 285 -11.57 -0.50 -22.03
N PRO A 286 -11.39 -0.22 -23.33
CA PRO A 286 -12.41 -0.43 -24.37
C PRO A 286 -12.81 -1.90 -24.53
N ASP A 287 -11.85 -2.82 -24.38
CA ASP A 287 -12.07 -4.27 -24.51
C ASP A 287 -12.28 -4.96 -23.15
N GLY A 288 -12.63 -4.19 -22.11
CA GLY A 288 -12.74 -4.70 -20.73
C GLY A 288 -11.39 -5.01 -20.07
N GLN A 289 -10.29 -4.53 -20.66
CA GLN A 289 -8.94 -4.56 -20.10
C GLN A 289 -8.30 -3.18 -20.22
N PRO A 290 -7.52 -2.74 -19.23
CA PRO A 290 -6.91 -1.42 -19.24
C PRO A 290 -5.85 -1.34 -20.35
N LEU A 291 -5.91 -0.29 -21.17
CA LEU A 291 -4.92 -0.01 -22.21
C LEU A 291 -3.52 0.22 -21.63
N LEU A 292 -3.46 0.79 -20.42
CA LEU A 292 -2.24 1.06 -19.68
C LEU A 292 -2.30 0.36 -18.31
N PRO A 293 -1.96 -0.94 -18.23
CA PRO A 293 -1.98 -1.66 -16.97
C PRO A 293 -1.10 -0.99 -15.91
N GLY A 294 -1.71 -0.70 -14.76
CA GLY A 294 -1.05 -0.09 -13.60
C GLY A 294 -0.86 1.43 -13.66
N VAL A 295 -1.43 2.10 -14.67
CA VAL A 295 -1.59 3.55 -14.67
C VAL A 295 -2.89 3.90 -13.96
N ALA A 296 -2.81 4.75 -12.93
CA ALA A 296 -3.99 5.30 -12.26
C ALA A 296 -4.61 6.45 -13.06
N HIS A 297 -5.87 6.76 -12.81
CA HIS A 297 -6.53 7.96 -13.33
C HIS A 297 -6.90 8.89 -12.18
N LEU A 298 -6.62 10.20 -12.31
CA LEU A 298 -7.01 11.22 -11.34
C LEU A 298 -7.97 12.20 -12.00
N VAL A 299 -9.20 12.24 -11.50
CA VAL A 299 -10.21 13.21 -11.95
C VAL A 299 -10.30 14.33 -10.93
N VAL A 300 -10.23 15.57 -11.40
CA VAL A 300 -10.41 16.77 -10.55
C VAL A 300 -11.64 17.54 -11.01
N ALA A 301 -12.68 17.59 -10.17
CA ALA A 301 -13.84 18.44 -10.44
C ALA A 301 -13.58 19.87 -9.99
N PHE A 302 -13.97 20.81 -10.85
CA PHE A 302 -13.93 22.24 -10.57
C PHE A 302 -15.35 22.79 -10.35
N GLU A 303 -15.44 23.83 -9.53
CA GLU A 303 -16.64 24.64 -9.36
C GLU A 303 -16.21 26.10 -9.18
N GLY A 304 -16.73 27.01 -10.02
CA GLY A 304 -16.35 28.42 -9.97
C GLY A 304 -14.85 28.69 -10.14
N GLY A 305 -14.16 27.84 -10.91
CA GLY A 305 -12.71 27.95 -11.13
C GLY A 305 -11.83 27.40 -10.00
N ARG A 306 -12.41 26.81 -8.95
CA ARG A 306 -11.67 26.19 -7.83
C ARG A 306 -11.85 24.68 -7.81
N PRO A 307 -10.81 23.91 -7.41
CA PRO A 307 -10.93 22.46 -7.30
C PRO A 307 -11.83 22.12 -6.10
N ARG A 308 -12.96 21.46 -6.37
CA ARG A 308 -13.94 21.08 -5.34
C ARG A 308 -13.59 19.74 -4.70
N SER A 309 -13.18 18.79 -5.52
CA SER A 309 -12.90 17.41 -5.11
C SER A 309 -12.09 16.70 -6.18
N ALA A 310 -11.33 15.68 -5.78
CA ALA A 310 -10.59 14.84 -6.69
C ALA A 310 -10.75 13.37 -6.31
N ARG A 311 -10.76 12.49 -7.32
CA ARG A 311 -10.89 11.05 -7.12
C ARG A 311 -9.89 10.30 -7.99
N TRP A 312 -9.27 9.30 -7.39
CA TRP A 312 -8.48 8.31 -8.08
C TRP A 312 -9.38 7.21 -8.60
N ALA A 313 -9.06 6.68 -9.78
CA ALA A 313 -9.57 5.44 -10.31
C ALA A 313 -8.39 4.52 -10.63
N VAL A 314 -8.38 3.32 -10.05
CA VAL A 314 -7.31 2.33 -10.23
C VAL A 314 -7.88 1.00 -10.63
N TRP A 315 -7.25 0.33 -11.59
CA TRP A 315 -7.69 -0.99 -12.03
C TRP A 315 -7.42 -2.05 -10.95
N ALA A 316 -8.48 -2.67 -10.44
CA ALA A 316 -8.40 -3.76 -9.49
C ALA A 316 -9.62 -4.68 -9.62
N GLU A 317 -9.41 -6.00 -9.51
CA GLU A 317 -10.49 -6.99 -9.54
C GLU A 317 -11.37 -6.96 -10.81
N GLY A 318 -10.81 -6.50 -11.94
CA GLY A 318 -11.50 -6.49 -13.24
C GLY A 318 -12.30 -5.22 -13.55
N ASP A 319 -12.18 -4.16 -12.73
CA ASP A 319 -12.77 -2.84 -13.01
C ASP A 319 -11.96 -1.71 -12.36
N PHE A 320 -12.26 -0.46 -12.69
CA PHE A 320 -11.74 0.73 -12.01
C PHE A 320 -12.44 0.96 -10.67
N ARG A 321 -11.66 0.83 -9.59
CA ARG A 321 -12.09 1.16 -8.22
C ARG A 321 -11.76 2.61 -7.92
N GLU A 322 -12.76 3.37 -7.44
CA GLU A 322 -12.60 4.77 -7.09
C GLU A 322 -12.26 4.97 -5.61
N SER A 323 -11.38 5.92 -5.33
CA SER A 323 -11.05 6.37 -3.97
C SER A 323 -10.80 7.87 -3.95
N ASP A 324 -11.13 8.54 -2.85
CA ASP A 324 -10.98 10.00 -2.77
C ASP A 324 -9.50 10.40 -2.74
N CYS A 325 -9.17 11.51 -3.41
CA CYS A 325 -7.87 12.16 -3.34
C CYS A 325 -8.02 13.40 -2.45
N PRO A 326 -7.39 13.45 -1.26
CA PRO A 326 -7.43 14.64 -0.43
C PRO A 326 -6.75 15.80 -1.16
N LEU A 327 -7.48 16.90 -1.33
CA LEU A 327 -6.93 18.13 -1.88
C LEU A 327 -6.10 18.85 -0.79
N PRO A 328 -5.01 19.53 -1.16
CA PRO A 328 -4.29 20.38 -0.22
C PRO A 328 -5.22 21.46 0.31
N ALA A 329 -5.19 21.71 1.62
CA ALA A 329 -5.94 22.82 2.21
C ALA A 329 -5.48 24.13 1.54
N GLU A 330 -6.43 24.96 1.09
CA GLU A 330 -6.13 26.32 0.67
C GLU A 330 -5.54 27.03 1.89
N HIS A 331 -4.23 27.32 1.86
CA HIS A 331 -3.65 28.25 2.81
C HIS A 331 -4.23 29.64 2.47
N GLU A 332 -5.16 30.10 3.31
CA GLU A 332 -5.66 31.49 3.33
C GLU A 332 -4.51 32.52 3.36
#